data_AF-A0A7R9LCW8-F1
#
_entry.id   AF-A0A7R9LCW8-F1
#
_cell.length_a   1.000
_cell.length_b   1.000
_cell.length_c   1.000
_cell.angle_alpha   90.00
_cell.angle_beta   90.00
_cell.angle_gamma   90.00
#
_symmetry.space_group_name_H-M   'P 1'
#
loop_
_entity.id
_entity.type
_entity.pdbx_description
1 polymer ?
#
loop_
_entity_poly.entity_id
_entity_poly.type
_entity_poly.pdbx_seq_one_letter_code
_entity_poly.pdbx_strand_id
1 'polypeptide(L)'
;MKLTPELIESGYQYINRATRDRELDLRAYKVTVIENLGATLDHNPLSECKVYNKECIPPYSADLTIAARNDLNEVNGSYPIDSWKREAEGATDAKMTNSSMVRDLEILAVSGPTDAQQPPFQWSTSGFKSNHYGHPDRFHFKPIYVKWFPKTFETADDI
;
A
#
# COMPACT_ATOMS: atom_id res chain seq x y z
N MET A 1 -14.17 1.05 -10.10
CA MET A 1 -13.63 -0.32 -10.24
C MET A 1 -12.79 -0.59 -9.00
N LYS A 2 -12.97 -1.75 -8.37
CA LYS A 2 -12.05 -2.20 -7.30
C LYS A 2 -10.87 -2.94 -7.94
N LEU A 3 -9.67 -2.81 -7.37
CA LEU A 3 -8.55 -3.66 -7.77
C LEU A 3 -8.81 -5.02 -7.15
N THR A 4 -9.17 -5.99 -7.98
CA THR A 4 -9.33 -7.36 -7.56
C THR A 4 -8.06 -8.14 -7.89
N PRO A 5 -7.76 -9.24 -7.20
CA PRO A 5 -6.65 -10.13 -7.55
C PRO A 5 -6.60 -10.47 -9.05
N GLU A 6 -7.75 -10.78 -9.65
CA GLU A 6 -7.87 -11.15 -11.07
C GLU A 6 -7.49 -9.98 -11.99
N LEU A 7 -7.81 -8.74 -11.60
CA LEU A 7 -7.43 -7.55 -12.36
C LEU A 7 -5.92 -7.29 -12.30
N ILE A 8 -5.30 -7.55 -11.14
CA ILE A 8 -3.86 -7.37 -10.95
C ILE A 8 -3.10 -8.43 -11.77
N GLU A 9 -3.59 -9.67 -11.78
CA GLU A 9 -3.00 -10.77 -12.55
C GLU A 9 -3.12 -10.60 -14.06
N SER A 10 -4.28 -10.13 -14.51
CA SER A 10 -4.50 -9.81 -15.91
C SER A 10 -3.86 -8.49 -16.35
N GLY A 11 -3.36 -7.70 -15.40
CA GLY A 11 -2.67 -6.44 -15.66
C GLY A 11 -1.31 -6.67 -16.32
N TYR A 12 -1.02 -5.90 -17.37
CA TYR A 12 0.27 -5.96 -18.04
C TYR A 12 1.37 -5.44 -17.11
N GLN A 13 2.43 -6.22 -16.92
CA GLN A 13 3.55 -5.86 -16.04
C GLN A 13 4.82 -5.71 -16.86
N TYR A 14 5.58 -4.63 -16.63
CA TYR A 14 6.82 -4.37 -17.34
C TYR A 14 7.91 -3.83 -16.41
N ILE A 15 9.18 -3.96 -16.82
CA ILE A 15 10.29 -3.30 -16.14
C ILE A 15 10.47 -1.91 -16.74
N ASN A 16 10.30 -0.87 -15.94
CA ASN A 16 10.61 0.48 -16.37
C ASN A 16 12.12 0.62 -16.60
N ARG A 17 12.53 0.96 -17.83
CA ARG A 17 13.96 1.04 -18.17
C ARG A 17 14.70 2.17 -17.44
N ALA A 18 13.99 3.24 -17.06
CA ALA A 18 14.57 4.40 -16.40
C ALA A 18 14.78 4.14 -14.90
N THR A 19 13.80 3.57 -14.21
CA THR A 19 13.87 3.33 -12.75
C THR A 19 14.38 1.93 -12.39
N ARG A 20 14.32 0.97 -13.33
CA ARG A 20 14.56 -0.47 -13.12
C ARG A 20 13.55 -1.17 -12.21
N ASP A 21 12.44 -0.50 -11.90
CA ASP A 21 11.37 -1.07 -11.10
C ASP A 21 10.40 -1.88 -11.97
N ARG A 22 9.77 -2.88 -11.35
CA ARG A 22 8.65 -3.60 -11.94
C ARG A 22 7.38 -2.77 -11.75
N GLU A 23 6.76 -2.39 -12.86
CA GLU A 23 5.54 -1.59 -12.88
C GLU A 23 4.36 -2.42 -13.38
N LEU A 24 3.23 -2.26 -12.70
CA LEU A 24 1.93 -2.77 -13.13
C LEU A 24 1.22 -1.69 -13.95
N ASP A 25 0.98 -1.95 -15.24
CA ASP A 25 0.30 -1.04 -16.14
C ASP A 25 -1.21 -1.10 -15.93
N LEU A 26 -1.71 -0.12 -15.18
CA LEU A 26 -3.14 0.05 -14.96
C LEU A 26 -3.78 1.17 -15.79
N ARG A 27 -3.07 1.71 -16.80
CA ARG A 27 -3.50 2.93 -17.51
C ARG A 27 -4.82 2.80 -18.27
N ALA A 28 -5.22 1.58 -18.64
CA ALA A 28 -6.51 1.30 -19.27
C ALA A 28 -7.65 1.06 -18.26
N TYR A 29 -7.34 1.00 -16.96
CA TYR A 29 -8.30 0.67 -15.92
C TYR A 29 -8.70 1.91 -15.12
N LYS A 30 -10.02 2.10 -14.93
CA LYS A 30 -10.56 3.21 -14.13
C LYS A 30 -10.49 2.88 -12.64
N VAL A 31 -9.31 3.01 -12.04
CA VAL A 31 -9.11 2.84 -10.59
C VAL A 31 -9.69 4.05 -9.87
N THR A 32 -10.85 3.88 -9.24
CA THR A 32 -11.66 5.01 -8.73
C THR A 32 -11.27 5.47 -7.33
N VAL A 33 -10.53 4.65 -6.56
CA VAL A 33 -10.21 4.94 -5.15
C VAL A 33 -8.89 4.27 -4.75
N ILE A 34 -8.11 4.95 -3.91
CA ILE A 34 -6.91 4.44 -3.23
C ILE A 34 -7.21 3.20 -2.35
N GLU A 35 -8.44 3.09 -1.83
CA GLU A 35 -8.91 1.99 -0.96
C GLU A 35 -8.79 0.59 -1.60
N ASN A 36 -8.52 0.53 -2.91
CA ASN A 36 -8.35 -0.70 -3.64
C ASN A 36 -6.92 -1.24 -3.63
N LEU A 37 -5.93 -0.51 -3.10
CA LEU A 37 -4.54 -0.97 -3.06
C LEU A 37 -4.29 -2.01 -1.94
N GLY A 38 -5.32 -2.62 -1.38
CA GLY A 38 -5.24 -3.48 -0.19
C GLY A 38 -4.41 -4.75 -0.36
N ALA A 39 -3.83 -5.19 0.76
CA ALA A 39 -3.25 -6.53 0.88
C ALA A 39 -4.37 -7.55 1.07
N THR A 40 -4.60 -8.39 0.07
CA THR A 40 -5.41 -9.60 0.25
C THR A 40 -4.53 -10.68 0.87
N LEU A 41 -4.76 -11.01 2.15
CA LEU A 41 -4.22 -12.23 2.76
C LEU A 41 -4.89 -13.49 2.19
N ASP A 42 -6.09 -13.36 1.61
CA ASP A 42 -6.93 -14.54 1.44
C ASP A 42 -6.85 -15.17 0.05
N HIS A 43 -6.66 -14.44 -1.04
CA HIS A 43 -6.77 -15.03 -2.40
C HIS A 43 -6.05 -14.16 -3.45
N ASN A 44 -4.72 -14.06 -3.41
CA ASN A 44 -3.99 -13.56 -4.57
C ASN A 44 -3.21 -14.73 -5.19
N PRO A 45 -3.54 -15.22 -6.39
CA PRO A 45 -2.67 -16.17 -7.08
C PRO A 45 -1.27 -15.59 -7.42
N LEU A 46 -1.05 -14.27 -7.28
CA LEU A 46 0.29 -13.64 -7.21
C LEU A 46 1.04 -13.84 -5.88
N SER A 47 0.41 -14.43 -4.87
CA SER A 47 0.93 -14.60 -3.50
C SER A 47 1.25 -16.05 -3.14
N GLU A 48 1.29 -16.97 -4.10
CA GLU A 48 1.95 -18.26 -3.90
C GLU A 48 3.40 -17.99 -3.48
N CYS A 49 3.63 -18.09 -2.18
CA CYS A 49 4.88 -17.72 -1.57
C CYS A 49 5.85 -18.88 -1.83
N LYS A 50 6.49 -18.82 -2.99
CA LYS A 50 7.33 -19.88 -3.54
C LYS A 50 8.51 -19.32 -4.30
N VAL A 51 9.70 -19.80 -3.98
CA VAL A 51 10.93 -19.47 -4.70
C VAL A 51 11.69 -20.75 -4.97
N TYR A 52 11.98 -21.02 -6.25
CA TYR A 52 12.51 -22.29 -6.72
C TYR A 52 11.62 -23.46 -6.24
N ASN A 53 12.15 -24.31 -5.35
CA ASN A 53 11.46 -25.47 -4.77
C ASN A 53 11.19 -25.31 -3.26
N LYS A 54 11.25 -24.07 -2.73
CA LYS A 54 10.93 -23.79 -1.34
C LYS A 54 9.62 -23.02 -1.24
N GLU A 55 8.68 -23.59 -0.51
CA GLU A 55 7.38 -22.99 -0.21
C GLU A 55 7.43 -22.32 1.16
N CYS A 56 6.61 -21.29 1.35
CA CYS A 56 6.42 -20.67 2.64
C CYS A 56 5.52 -21.53 3.54
N ILE A 57 5.70 -21.37 4.85
CA ILE A 57 4.79 -21.90 5.87
C ILE A 57 4.42 -20.73 6.76
N PRO A 58 3.17 -20.23 6.73
CA PRO A 58 2.06 -20.63 5.86
C PRO A 58 2.34 -20.31 4.36
N PRO A 59 1.56 -20.86 3.41
CA PRO A 59 1.84 -20.78 1.97
C PRO A 59 1.61 -19.39 1.33
N TYR A 60 1.59 -18.34 2.15
CA TYR A 60 1.40 -16.94 1.75
C TYR A 60 2.39 -16.05 2.50
N SER A 61 2.68 -14.87 1.95
CA SER A 61 3.31 -13.77 2.68
C SER A 61 2.58 -12.47 2.37
N ALA A 62 2.34 -11.68 3.40
CA ALA A 62 1.74 -10.35 3.29
C ALA A 62 2.64 -9.34 2.57
N ASP A 63 3.90 -9.70 2.27
CA ASP A 63 4.82 -8.93 1.43
C ASP A 63 4.42 -8.97 -0.05
N LEU A 64 3.79 -10.07 -0.49
CA LEU A 64 3.45 -10.33 -1.90
C LEU A 64 2.13 -9.68 -2.32
N THR A 65 1.92 -8.42 -1.92
CA THR A 65 0.72 -7.63 -2.25
C THR A 65 1.10 -6.23 -2.73
N ILE A 66 0.15 -5.48 -3.29
CA ILE A 66 0.41 -4.10 -3.75
C ILE A 66 0.80 -3.19 -2.56
N ALA A 67 0.11 -3.35 -1.43
CA ALA A 67 0.41 -2.62 -0.21
C ALA A 67 0.78 -3.60 0.91
N ALA A 68 2.05 -4.02 0.93
CA ALA A 68 2.58 -5.02 1.85
C ALA A 68 2.22 -4.75 3.32
N ARG A 69 2.00 -5.84 4.07
CA ARG A 69 1.63 -5.85 5.50
C ARG A 69 2.43 -6.89 6.27
N ASN A 70 3.75 -6.79 6.26
CA ASN A 70 4.63 -7.82 6.85
C ASN A 70 4.43 -7.95 8.36
N ASP A 71 3.83 -6.94 9.02
CA ASP A 71 3.41 -7.01 10.41
C ASP A 71 2.40 -8.12 10.71
N LEU A 72 1.65 -8.55 9.69
CA LEU A 72 0.64 -9.61 9.73
C LEU A 72 1.18 -11.00 9.42
N ASN A 73 2.43 -11.13 8.98
CA ASN A 73 3.05 -12.45 8.80
C ASN A 73 3.20 -13.18 10.14
N GLU A 74 3.23 -14.51 10.11
CA GLU A 74 3.38 -15.31 11.33
C GLU A 74 4.79 -15.17 11.91
N VAL A 75 4.89 -14.95 13.23
CA VAL A 75 6.18 -14.84 13.94
C VAL A 75 7.07 -16.07 13.72
N ASN A 76 6.46 -17.25 13.68
CA ASN A 76 7.14 -18.54 13.52
C ASN A 76 7.03 -19.08 12.08
N GLY A 77 6.61 -18.25 11.12
CA GLY A 77 6.51 -18.65 9.74
C GLY A 77 7.88 -18.91 9.10
N SER A 78 7.94 -19.86 8.16
CA SER A 78 9.12 -20.16 7.36
C SER A 78 8.98 -19.50 6.00
N TYR A 79 9.89 -18.59 5.68
CA TYR A 79 9.88 -17.82 4.43
C TYR A 79 11.22 -18.01 3.70
N PRO A 80 11.24 -18.33 2.39
CA PRO A 80 12.47 -18.51 1.62
C PRO A 80 13.32 -17.24 1.44
N ILE A 81 12.69 -16.07 1.54
CA ILE A 81 13.33 -14.75 1.45
C ILE A 81 13.13 -14.04 2.80
N ASP A 82 14.20 -13.44 3.35
CA ASP A 82 14.14 -12.79 4.66
C ASP A 82 13.19 -11.60 4.71
N SER A 83 13.08 -10.81 3.63
CA SER A 83 12.14 -9.68 3.54
C SER A 83 10.68 -10.09 3.62
N TRP A 84 10.34 -11.36 3.41
CA TRP A 84 8.96 -11.87 3.47
C TRP A 84 8.53 -12.29 4.87
N LYS A 85 9.42 -12.18 5.86
CA LYS A 85 9.13 -12.55 7.25
C LYS A 85 8.25 -11.51 7.93
N ARG A 86 7.91 -11.78 9.19
CA ARG A 86 7.21 -10.82 10.03
C ARG A 86 8.15 -9.71 10.46
N GLU A 87 7.90 -8.50 9.97
CA GLU A 87 8.69 -7.31 10.26
C GLU A 87 7.79 -6.08 10.42
N ALA A 88 8.31 -5.02 11.04
CA ALA A 88 7.65 -3.71 11.07
C ALA A 88 7.84 -2.99 9.72
N GLU A 89 7.46 -3.67 8.64
CA GLU A 89 7.68 -3.30 7.25
C GLU A 89 6.39 -3.47 6.44
N GLY A 90 6.23 -2.65 5.41
CA GLY A 90 5.08 -2.67 4.53
C GLY A 90 4.88 -1.33 3.83
N ALA A 91 3.81 -1.24 3.06
CA ALA A 91 3.40 0.03 2.47
C ALA A 91 2.89 0.97 3.57
N THR A 92 3.35 2.21 3.56
CA THR A 92 3.06 3.21 4.62
C THR A 92 2.27 4.41 4.11
N ASP A 93 1.98 4.47 2.81
CA ASP A 93 1.15 5.50 2.20
C ASP A 93 0.66 5.07 0.81
N ALA A 94 -0.24 5.86 0.24
CA ALA A 94 -0.46 5.89 -1.20
C ALA A 94 -0.75 7.33 -1.65
N LYS A 95 -0.27 7.69 -2.84
CA LYS A 95 -0.53 8.98 -3.48
C LYS A 95 -1.02 8.75 -4.90
N MET A 96 -2.03 9.51 -5.29
CA MET A 96 -2.60 9.48 -6.63
C MET A 96 -2.73 10.91 -7.15
N THR A 97 -2.43 11.09 -8.43
CA THR A 97 -2.67 12.34 -9.16
C THR A 97 -3.16 12.00 -10.57
N ASN A 98 -3.60 13.01 -11.30
CA ASN A 98 -3.97 12.88 -12.71
C ASN A 98 -3.45 14.10 -13.50
N SER A 99 -3.66 14.09 -14.81
CA SER A 99 -3.16 15.14 -15.72
C SER A 99 -3.73 16.54 -15.44
N SER A 100 -4.88 16.65 -14.78
CA SER A 100 -5.42 17.93 -14.29
C SER A 100 -4.76 18.33 -12.98
N MET A 101 -4.75 17.42 -12.01
CA MET A 101 -4.22 17.65 -10.66
C MET A 101 -2.73 18.02 -10.66
N VAL A 102 -1.91 17.43 -11.54
CA VAL A 102 -0.48 17.75 -11.62
C VAL A 102 -0.22 19.22 -12.02
N ARG A 103 -1.14 19.84 -12.78
CA ARG A 103 -1.04 21.25 -13.19
C ARG A 103 -1.28 22.21 -12.03
N ASP A 104 -2.13 21.78 -11.11
CA ASP A 104 -2.54 22.55 -9.93
C ASP A 104 -1.77 22.14 -8.66
N LEU A 105 -0.79 21.23 -8.78
CA LEU A 105 -0.05 20.63 -7.66
C LEU A 105 -1.00 20.05 -6.61
N GLU A 106 -1.84 19.14 -7.07
CA GLU A 106 -2.84 18.45 -6.26
C GLU A 106 -2.57 16.94 -6.26
N ILE A 107 -2.82 16.31 -5.10
CA ILE A 107 -2.74 14.86 -4.92
C ILE A 107 -3.89 14.38 -4.04
N LEU A 108 -4.37 13.17 -4.27
CA LEU A 108 -5.13 12.40 -3.27
C LEU A 108 -4.11 11.55 -2.52
N ALA A 109 -4.02 11.69 -1.20
CA ALA A 109 -3.04 11.01 -0.39
C ALA A 109 -3.69 10.30 0.80
N VAL A 110 -3.20 9.12 1.14
CA VAL A 110 -3.50 8.44 2.40
C VAL A 110 -2.18 8.08 3.08
N SER A 111 -2.14 8.17 4.41
CA SER A 111 -0.99 7.80 5.23
C SER A 111 -1.35 6.62 6.12
N GLY A 112 -0.41 5.72 6.32
CA GLY A 112 -0.51 4.52 7.13
C GLY A 112 -0.58 3.22 6.32
N PRO A 113 -0.32 2.08 6.98
CA PRO A 113 -0.56 0.77 6.39
C PRO A 113 -2.01 0.58 5.97
N THR A 114 -2.23 -0.18 4.89
CA THR A 114 -3.58 -0.43 4.39
C THR A 114 -4.44 -1.20 5.40
N ASP A 115 -5.68 -0.76 5.59
CA ASP A 115 -6.67 -1.38 6.47
C ASP A 115 -8.00 -1.67 5.74
N ALA A 116 -7.96 -1.66 4.41
CA ALA A 116 -9.15 -1.85 3.58
C ALA A 116 -9.81 -3.22 3.77
N GLN A 117 -8.98 -4.25 4.00
CA GLN A 117 -9.40 -5.65 4.22
C GLN A 117 -8.72 -6.26 5.46
N GLN A 118 -7.85 -5.51 6.11
CA GLN A 118 -7.02 -5.95 7.22
C GLN A 118 -7.27 -5.07 8.44
N PRO A 119 -6.98 -5.53 9.67
CA PRO A 119 -7.06 -4.66 10.84
C PRO A 119 -6.10 -3.47 10.67
N PRO A 120 -6.53 -2.26 11.10
CA PRO A 120 -5.65 -1.10 11.19
C PRO A 120 -4.39 -1.43 11.99
N PHE A 121 -3.24 -0.98 11.50
CA PHE A 121 -1.99 -1.14 12.22
C PHE A 121 -2.01 -0.30 13.51
N GLN A 122 -1.50 -0.87 14.61
CA GLN A 122 -1.41 -0.19 15.89
C GLN A 122 -0.13 -0.58 16.64
N TRP A 123 0.70 0.40 16.96
CA TRP A 123 2.02 0.20 17.58
C TRP A 123 1.91 -0.53 18.92
N SER A 124 1.06 -0.04 19.83
CA SER A 124 0.89 -0.58 21.19
C SER A 124 0.47 -2.05 21.24
N THR A 125 -0.19 -2.57 20.21
CA THR A 125 -0.64 -3.96 20.12
C THR A 125 0.19 -4.80 19.14
N SER A 126 1.10 -4.19 18.38
CA SER A 126 1.88 -4.87 17.34
C SER A 126 2.95 -5.83 17.89
N GLY A 127 3.36 -5.67 19.15
CA GLY A 127 4.48 -6.40 19.72
C GLY A 127 5.88 -5.99 19.21
N PHE A 128 5.97 -5.01 18.30
CA PHE A 128 7.25 -4.45 17.86
C PHE A 128 7.80 -3.47 18.91
N LYS A 129 9.12 -3.51 19.12
CA LYS A 129 9.82 -2.65 20.10
C LYS A 129 10.50 -1.43 19.45
N SER A 130 10.14 -1.09 18.23
CA SER A 130 10.72 0.01 17.47
C SER A 130 10.36 1.36 18.10
N ASN A 131 11.30 2.31 18.14
CA ASN A 131 11.00 3.68 18.54
C ASN A 131 10.16 4.37 17.44
N HIS A 132 9.06 5.02 17.82
CA HIS A 132 8.11 5.65 16.88
C HIS A 132 7.59 6.98 17.43
N TYR A 133 8.52 7.83 17.92
CA TYR A 133 8.18 9.14 18.48
C TYR A 133 7.46 10.02 17.47
N GLY A 134 6.33 10.61 17.88
CA GLY A 134 5.51 11.48 17.03
C GLY A 134 4.59 10.74 16.07
N HIS A 135 4.69 9.42 15.95
CA HIS A 135 3.70 8.64 15.20
C HIS A 135 2.40 8.50 16.00
N PRO A 136 1.24 8.50 15.33
CA PRO A 136 -0.01 8.01 15.92
C PRO A 136 0.17 6.57 16.41
N ASP A 137 -0.46 6.21 17.52
CA ASP A 137 -0.47 4.81 17.97
C ASP A 137 -1.18 3.90 16.97
N ARG A 138 -2.36 4.34 16.48
CA ARG A 138 -3.21 3.60 15.54
C ARG A 138 -3.33 4.33 14.20
N PHE A 139 -3.08 3.62 13.12
CA PHE A 139 -3.15 4.14 11.75
C PHE A 139 -4.47 3.71 11.10
N HIS A 140 -5.47 4.60 11.15
CA HIS A 140 -6.78 4.42 10.53
C HIS A 140 -7.21 5.72 9.84
N PHE A 141 -6.39 6.18 8.89
CA PHE A 141 -6.60 7.46 8.20
C PHE A 141 -7.36 7.26 6.89
N LYS A 142 -8.32 8.15 6.63
CA LYS A 142 -8.99 8.20 5.33
C LYS A 142 -8.15 9.01 4.33
N PRO A 143 -8.26 8.71 3.01
CA PRO A 143 -7.61 9.53 1.99
C PRO A 143 -8.07 10.98 2.06
N ILE A 144 -7.14 11.92 1.88
CA ILE A 144 -7.39 13.36 1.84
C ILE A 144 -6.98 13.94 0.50
N TYR A 145 -7.70 14.97 0.06
CA TYR A 145 -7.32 15.78 -1.09
C TYR A 145 -6.36 16.89 -0.64
N VAL A 146 -5.14 16.88 -1.15
CA VAL A 146 -4.09 17.83 -0.80
C VAL A 146 -3.91 18.83 -1.93
N LYS A 147 -3.95 20.12 -1.59
CA LYS A 147 -3.62 21.25 -2.48
C LYS A 147 -2.41 21.97 -1.90
N TRP A 148 -1.29 21.98 -2.62
CA TRP A 148 -0.06 22.63 -2.14
C TRP A 148 -0.13 24.15 -2.19
N PHE A 149 -0.84 24.70 -3.18
CA PHE A 149 -1.14 26.12 -3.27
C PHE A 149 -2.66 26.29 -3.30
N PRO A 150 -3.29 26.72 -2.18
CA PRO A 150 -4.71 27.04 -2.23
C PRO A 150 -4.93 28.12 -3.31
N LYS A 151 -5.84 27.85 -4.24
CA LYS A 151 -6.32 28.86 -5.17
C LYS A 151 -7.02 29.90 -4.30
N THR A 152 -6.45 31.10 -4.26
CA THR A 152 -6.79 32.29 -3.45
C THR A 152 -6.50 32.21 -1.95
N PHE A 153 -5.59 33.07 -1.49
CA PHE A 153 -5.70 33.68 -0.16
C PHE A 153 -7.03 34.45 -0.17
N GLU A 154 -8.07 33.93 0.48
CA GLU A 154 -9.15 34.80 0.94
C GLU A 154 -8.48 35.76 1.92
N THR A 155 -8.30 37.01 1.50
CA THR A 155 -7.91 38.08 2.40
C THR A 155 -8.99 38.20 3.48
N ALA A 156 -8.58 38.50 4.71
CA ALA A 156 -9.43 38.51 5.91
C ALA A 156 -10.57 39.55 5.91
N ASP A 157 -10.98 40.05 4.75
CA ASP A 157 -12.01 41.07 4.55
C ASP A 157 -13.39 40.49 4.17
N ASP A 158 -13.53 39.15 4.07
CA ASP A 158 -14.79 38.47 3.70
C ASP A 158 -15.51 37.77 4.88
N ILE A 159 -15.32 38.22 6.14
CA ILE A 159 -16.13 37.83 7.32
C ILE A 159 -16.75 39.05 7.99
#